data_AF-A0A845UKR9-F1
#
_entry.id   AF-A0A845UKR9-F1
#
_cell.length_a   1.000
_cell.length_b   1.000
_cell.length_c   1.000
_cell.angle_alpha   90.00
_cell.angle_beta   90.00
_cell.angle_gamma   90.00
#
_symmetry.space_group_name_H-M   'P 1'
#
loop_
_entity.id
_entity.type
_entity.pdbx_description
1 polymer ?
#
loop_
_entity_poly.entity_id
_entity_poly.type
_entity_poly.pdbx_seq_one_letter_code
_entity_poly.pdbx_strand_id
1 'polypeptide(L)'
;MEKSMRRFDSSPDEQFVYSEGECAAFAIAAVRRDGGSFLIVEDGEQVFETADVDDYRFVVVHVYALVEGPDGLVARDIFGERPETKVPDDMSEEFYVGEHLQEYFDTEEQLREYCIDDIGDGLKPLAAVTEEDIARATEVLDRICPRGPEPVTIAFR
;
A
#
# COMPACT_ATOMS: atom_id res chain seq x y z
N MET A 1 2.66 -15.11 21.21
CA MET A 1 2.17 -15.66 19.93
C MET A 1 2.69 -14.73 18.86
N GLU A 2 3.55 -15.20 17.97
CA GLU A 2 3.83 -14.48 16.72
C GLU A 2 2.51 -14.41 15.96
N LYS A 3 1.98 -13.20 15.76
CA LYS A 3 0.80 -12.99 14.94
C LYS A 3 1.16 -13.41 13.51
N SER A 4 0.41 -14.36 12.96
CA SER A 4 0.74 -15.00 11.68
C SER A 4 0.73 -13.98 10.54
N MET A 5 1.83 -13.90 9.79
CA MET A 5 1.86 -13.23 8.50
C MET A 5 1.23 -14.15 7.45
N ARG A 6 0.44 -13.59 6.53
CA ARG A 6 -0.11 -14.32 5.38
C ARG A 6 0.57 -13.80 4.12
N ARG A 7 1.42 -14.61 3.48
CA ARG A 7 2.03 -14.26 2.20
C ARG A 7 1.06 -14.55 1.04
N PHE A 8 1.08 -13.70 0.02
CA PHE A 8 0.33 -13.88 -1.22
C PHE A 8 1.16 -14.63 -2.27
N ASP A 9 0.47 -15.35 -3.17
CA ASP A 9 1.08 -16.06 -4.30
C ASP A 9 1.13 -15.13 -5.54
N SER A 10 1.84 -14.02 -5.39
CA SER A 10 2.14 -13.06 -6.47
C SER A 10 3.41 -13.47 -7.21
N SER A 11 3.45 -13.19 -8.51
CA SER A 11 4.65 -13.43 -9.32
C SER A 11 5.74 -12.39 -9.01
N PRO A 12 7.03 -12.70 -9.29
CA PRO A 12 8.11 -11.72 -9.10
C PRO A 12 7.90 -10.42 -9.88
N ASP A 13 7.35 -10.49 -11.08
CA ASP A 13 7.08 -9.32 -11.92
C ASP A 13 6.01 -8.41 -11.28
N GLU A 14 4.98 -9.00 -10.69
CA GLU A 14 3.95 -8.24 -9.97
C GLU A 14 4.48 -7.65 -8.67
N GLN A 15 5.29 -8.41 -7.94
CA GLN A 15 5.96 -7.90 -6.74
C GLN A 15 6.78 -6.67 -7.09
N PHE A 16 7.62 -6.75 -8.13
CA PHE A 16 8.41 -5.62 -8.61
C PHE A 16 7.56 -4.40 -8.98
N VAL A 17 6.51 -4.58 -9.80
CA VAL A 17 5.62 -3.50 -10.22
C VAL A 17 4.97 -2.80 -9.02
N TYR A 18 4.46 -3.57 -8.06
CA TYR A 18 3.70 -3.04 -6.93
C TYR A 18 4.58 -2.71 -5.71
N SER A 19 5.86 -3.08 -5.68
CA SER A 19 6.80 -2.64 -4.65
C SER A 19 7.59 -1.41 -5.05
N GLU A 20 7.86 -1.21 -6.35
CA GLU A 20 8.77 -0.15 -6.83
C GLU A 20 8.10 0.96 -7.65
N GLY A 21 6.78 0.90 -7.89
CA GLY A 21 6.12 1.95 -8.68
C GLY A 21 4.62 2.11 -8.46
N GLU A 22 3.89 1.01 -8.35
CA GLU A 22 2.42 1.03 -8.33
C GLU A 22 1.82 0.64 -6.97
N CYS A 23 2.59 0.72 -5.88
CA CYS A 23 2.14 0.37 -4.53
C CYS A 23 0.83 1.07 -4.13
N ALA A 24 0.67 2.35 -4.49
CA ALA A 24 -0.57 3.10 -4.26
C ALA A 24 -1.77 2.52 -5.04
N ALA A 25 -1.57 2.04 -6.28
CA ALA A 25 -2.65 1.41 -7.04
C ALA A 25 -3.17 0.15 -6.34
N PHE A 26 -2.25 -0.67 -5.83
CA PHE A 26 -2.59 -1.86 -5.06
C PHE A 26 -3.29 -1.52 -3.74
N ALA A 27 -2.78 -0.54 -3.01
CA ALA A 27 -3.40 -0.10 -1.76
C ALA A 27 -4.81 0.44 -1.99
N ILE A 28 -5.01 1.27 -3.02
CA ILE A 28 -6.34 1.79 -3.40
C ILE A 28 -7.28 0.66 -3.79
N ALA A 29 -6.84 -0.28 -4.61
CA ALA A 29 -7.64 -1.46 -4.98
C ALA A 29 -8.08 -2.23 -3.72
N ALA A 30 -7.17 -2.44 -2.77
CA ALA A 30 -7.46 -3.14 -1.52
C ALA A 30 -8.46 -2.38 -0.63
N VAL A 31 -8.28 -1.08 -0.43
CA VAL A 31 -9.20 -0.25 0.39
C VAL A 31 -10.56 -0.10 -0.29
N ARG A 32 -10.64 0.09 -1.60
CA ARG A 32 -11.91 0.11 -2.34
C ARG A 32 -12.66 -1.21 -2.22
N ARG A 33 -11.92 -2.33 -2.25
CA ARG A 33 -12.51 -3.66 -2.16
C ARG A 33 -13.03 -3.95 -0.76
N ASP A 34 -12.18 -3.83 0.26
CA ASP A 34 -12.44 -4.36 1.59
C ASP A 34 -12.70 -3.30 2.66
N GLY A 35 -12.65 -2.01 2.29
CA GLY A 35 -12.68 -0.89 3.22
C GLY A 35 -11.35 -0.74 3.96
N GLY A 36 -11.17 0.40 4.65
CA GLY A 36 -9.97 0.66 5.44
C GLY A 36 -9.39 2.05 5.21
N SER A 37 -8.11 2.17 5.52
CA SER A 37 -7.30 3.39 5.38
C SER A 37 -5.95 3.05 4.74
N PHE A 38 -5.05 4.02 4.65
CA PHE A 38 -3.73 3.89 4.05
C PHE A 38 -2.65 4.18 5.08
N LEU A 39 -1.55 3.45 4.98
CA LEU A 39 -0.30 3.75 5.68
C LEU A 39 0.79 4.00 4.64
N ILE A 40 1.31 5.20 4.64
CA ILE A 40 2.44 5.61 3.82
C ILE A 40 3.69 5.50 4.66
N VAL A 41 4.73 4.91 4.08
CA VAL A 41 6.05 4.88 4.70
C VAL A 41 7.02 5.64 3.83
N GLU A 42 7.75 6.55 4.46
CA GLU A 42 8.65 7.48 3.80
C GLU A 42 10.08 7.29 4.29
N ASP A 43 11.04 7.59 3.42
CA ASP A 43 12.46 7.61 3.77
C ASP A 43 12.76 8.93 4.48
N GLY A 44 13.04 8.86 5.78
CA GLY A 44 13.32 10.03 6.62
C GLY A 44 14.64 10.73 6.28
N GLU A 45 15.51 10.11 5.47
CA GLU A 45 16.78 10.67 5.05
C GLU A 45 16.72 11.31 3.65
N GLN A 46 15.66 11.03 2.88
CA GLN A 46 15.52 11.50 1.49
C GLN A 46 14.31 12.42 1.32
N VAL A 47 14.58 13.67 0.98
CA VAL A 47 13.57 14.67 0.65
C VAL A 47 13.58 15.03 -0.83
N PHE A 48 12.40 15.23 -1.37
CA PHE A 48 12.14 15.79 -2.68
C PHE A 48 11.94 17.31 -2.56
N GLU A 49 12.72 18.08 -3.32
CA GLU A 49 12.58 19.54 -3.42
C GLU A 49 11.42 19.87 -4.37
N THR A 50 10.36 20.48 -3.85
CA THR A 50 9.29 21.00 -4.71
C THR A 50 9.68 22.37 -5.29
N ALA A 51 8.91 22.85 -6.28
CA ALA A 51 9.12 24.19 -6.83
C ALA A 51 8.85 25.32 -5.82
N ASP A 52 8.21 25.00 -4.69
CA ASP A 52 8.03 25.91 -3.57
C ASP A 52 9.13 25.66 -2.52
N VAL A 53 9.94 26.69 -2.26
CA VAL A 53 11.13 26.60 -1.37
C VAL A 53 10.79 26.32 0.10
N ASP A 54 9.51 26.41 0.47
CA ASP A 54 9.02 26.11 1.81
C ASP A 54 8.28 24.76 1.92
N ASP A 55 8.13 24.00 0.82
CA ASP A 55 7.46 22.69 0.80
C ASP A 55 8.45 21.59 0.38
N TYR A 56 8.80 20.71 1.33
CA TYR A 56 9.59 19.50 1.10
C TYR A 56 8.75 18.29 1.46
N ARG A 57 8.80 17.26 0.61
CA ARG A 57 8.15 15.97 0.88
C ARG A 57 9.20 14.89 0.96
N PHE A 58 9.03 13.93 1.86
CA PHE A 58 9.92 12.78 1.89
C PHE A 58 9.62 11.83 0.71
N VAL A 59 10.62 11.06 0.31
CA VAL A 59 10.44 10.03 -0.73
C VAL A 59 9.60 8.90 -0.13
N VAL A 60 8.48 8.53 -0.77
CA VAL A 60 7.71 7.36 -0.30
C VAL A 60 8.44 6.09 -0.69
N VAL A 61 8.61 5.25 0.31
CA VAL A 61 9.18 3.90 0.19
C VAL A 61 8.06 2.93 -0.20
N HIS A 62 6.92 2.99 0.50
CA HIS A 62 5.81 2.08 0.23
C HIS A 62 4.47 2.62 0.73
N VAL A 63 3.38 2.13 0.12
CA VAL A 63 2.01 2.40 0.57
C VAL A 63 1.30 1.09 0.86
N TYR A 64 0.83 0.93 2.09
CA TYR A 64 0.03 -0.19 2.54
C TYR A 64 -1.45 0.17 2.59
N ALA A 65 -2.31 -0.80 2.28
CA ALA A 65 -3.70 -0.74 2.69
C ALA A 65 -3.82 -1.24 4.14
N LEU A 66 -4.42 -0.44 5.00
CA LEU A 66 -4.77 -0.81 6.37
C LEU A 66 -6.21 -1.31 6.40
N VAL A 67 -6.39 -2.61 6.64
CA VAL A 67 -7.71 -3.25 6.61
C VAL A 67 -7.97 -4.00 7.92
N GLU A 68 -9.24 -4.18 8.27
CA GLU A 68 -9.63 -4.96 9.44
C GLU A 68 -9.41 -6.46 9.21
N GLY A 69 -8.51 -7.05 10.01
CA GLY A 69 -8.30 -8.49 10.09
C GLY A 69 -9.02 -9.10 11.30
N PRO A 70 -9.03 -10.44 11.43
CA PRO A 70 -9.69 -11.12 12.56
C PRO A 70 -9.08 -10.78 13.93
N ASP A 71 -7.80 -10.40 13.94
CA ASP A 71 -7.03 -10.10 15.16
C ASP A 71 -6.67 -8.59 15.28
N GLY A 72 -7.36 -7.74 14.51
CA GLY A 72 -7.17 -6.29 14.44
C GLY A 72 -6.60 -5.83 13.09
N LEU A 73 -6.11 -4.59 13.07
CA LEU A 73 -5.63 -3.91 11.87
C LEU A 73 -4.42 -4.63 11.25
N VAL A 74 -4.50 -4.89 9.94
CA VAL A 74 -3.42 -5.48 9.15
C VAL A 74 -2.99 -4.55 8.03
N ALA A 75 -1.68 -4.43 7.84
CA ALA A 75 -1.08 -3.79 6.70
C ALA A 75 -0.98 -4.80 5.55
N ARG A 76 -1.61 -4.47 4.43
CA ARG A 76 -1.67 -5.30 3.23
C ARG A 76 -0.95 -4.61 2.07
N ASP A 77 -0.18 -5.40 1.34
CA ASP A 77 0.47 -5.04 0.08
C ASP A 77 0.52 -6.26 -0.87
N ILE A 78 1.32 -6.17 -1.93
CA ILE A 78 1.51 -7.26 -2.91
C ILE A 78 2.16 -8.52 -2.33
N PHE A 79 2.91 -8.40 -1.23
CA PHE A 79 3.58 -9.52 -0.58
C PHE A 79 2.66 -10.29 0.37
N GLY A 80 1.62 -9.64 0.89
CA GLY A 80 0.71 -10.27 1.83
C GLY A 80 0.09 -9.33 2.85
N GLU A 81 -0.29 -9.93 3.98
CA GLU A 81 -0.86 -9.27 5.15
C GLU A 81 0.02 -9.54 6.37
N ARG A 82 0.31 -8.49 7.13
CA ARG A 82 0.92 -8.57 8.47
C ARG A 82 0.25 -7.58 9.42
N PRO A 83 0.36 -7.77 10.75
CA PRO A 83 -0.06 -6.75 11.70
C PRO A 83 0.61 -5.42 11.37
N GLU A 84 -0.12 -4.31 11.49
CA GLU A 84 0.45 -2.97 11.23
C GLU A 84 1.70 -2.68 12.07
N THR A 85 1.76 -3.18 13.31
CA THR A 85 2.95 -3.15 14.18
C THR A 85 4.22 -3.81 13.61
N LYS A 86 4.14 -4.54 12.49
CA LYS A 86 5.26 -5.21 11.83
C LYS A 86 5.82 -4.44 10.63
N VAL A 87 5.18 -3.36 10.20
CA VAL A 87 5.67 -2.51 9.10
C VAL A 87 7.08 -1.95 9.36
N PRO A 88 7.45 -1.51 10.59
CA PRO A 88 8.83 -1.09 10.85
C PRO A 88 9.88 -2.17 10.60
N ASP A 89 9.55 -3.44 10.87
CA ASP A 89 10.44 -4.57 10.63
C ASP A 89 10.63 -4.74 9.10
N ASP A 90 9.54 -4.70 8.32
CA ASP A 90 9.56 -4.77 6.85
C ASP A 90 10.45 -3.68 6.23
N MET A 91 10.39 -2.45 6.74
CA MET A 91 11.21 -1.34 6.21
C MET A 91 12.71 -1.61 6.33
N SER A 92 13.12 -2.19 7.45
CA SER A 92 14.53 -2.50 7.69
C SER A 92 15.02 -3.73 6.93
N GLU A 93 14.17 -4.76 6.81
CA GLU A 93 14.56 -6.07 6.26
C GLU A 93 14.34 -6.18 4.74
N GLU A 94 13.25 -5.64 4.22
CA GLU A 94 12.83 -5.79 2.82
C GLU A 94 13.20 -4.55 1.99
N PHE A 95 13.03 -3.35 2.56
CA PHE A 95 13.27 -2.08 1.86
C PHE A 95 14.62 -1.42 2.18
N TYR A 96 15.36 -1.95 3.16
CA TYR A 96 16.68 -1.45 3.58
C TYR A 96 16.71 0.04 3.97
N VAL A 97 15.61 0.54 4.55
CA VAL A 97 15.47 1.93 5.00
C VAL A 97 15.78 2.02 6.49
N GLY A 98 16.74 2.89 6.83
CA GLY A 98 17.22 3.07 8.20
C GLY A 98 16.27 3.91 9.06
N GLU A 99 16.08 5.17 8.69
CA GLU A 99 15.11 6.08 9.30
C GLU A 99 13.88 6.18 8.40
N HIS A 100 12.70 5.88 8.95
CA HIS A 100 11.45 5.98 8.21
C HIS A 100 10.40 6.77 8.99
N LEU A 101 9.58 7.49 8.24
CA LEU A 101 8.42 8.19 8.75
C LEU A 101 7.15 7.46 8.31
N GLN A 102 6.09 7.59 9.10
CA GLN A 102 4.81 6.95 8.84
C GLN A 102 3.69 7.98 8.85
N GLU A 103 2.91 8.02 7.77
CA GLU A 103 1.72 8.85 7.65
C GLU A 103 0.47 8.00 7.40
N TYR A 104 -0.65 8.39 8.01
CA TYR A 104 -1.91 7.68 7.94
C TYR A 104 -2.95 8.52 7.21
N PHE A 105 -3.54 7.97 6.15
CA PHE A 105 -4.62 8.63 5.41
C PHE A 105 -5.90 7.80 5.48
N ASP A 106 -7.00 8.45 5.84
CA ASP A 106 -8.31 7.81 5.97
C ASP A 106 -9.07 7.73 4.64
N THR A 107 -8.69 8.56 3.65
CA THR A 107 -9.39 8.65 2.37
C THR A 107 -8.47 8.52 1.18
N GLU A 108 -9.03 8.04 0.06
CA GLU A 108 -8.32 7.99 -1.22
C GLU A 108 -7.96 9.40 -1.72
N GLU A 109 -8.77 10.41 -1.39
CA GLU A 109 -8.52 11.80 -1.76
C GLU A 109 -7.21 12.32 -1.14
N GLN A 110 -6.97 12.04 0.15
CA GLN A 110 -5.71 12.40 0.82
C GLN A 110 -4.51 11.73 0.15
N LEU A 111 -4.63 10.44 -0.20
CA LEU A 111 -3.57 9.72 -0.91
C LEU A 111 -3.30 10.33 -2.29
N ARG A 112 -4.35 10.73 -3.02
CA ARG A 112 -4.22 11.35 -4.34
C ARG A 112 -3.64 12.77 -4.30
N GLU A 113 -3.90 13.54 -3.24
CA GLU A 113 -3.23 14.83 -3.00
C GLU A 113 -1.73 14.65 -2.71
N TYR A 114 -1.35 13.46 -2.26
CA TYR A 114 0.04 13.07 -2.05
C TYR A 114 0.75 12.63 -3.35
N CYS A 115 -0.01 12.12 -4.32
CA CYS A 115 0.48 11.80 -5.65
C CYS A 115 0.88 13.05 -6.45
N ILE A 116 2.02 13.00 -7.12
CA ILE A 116 2.51 14.10 -7.96
C ILE A 116 2.73 13.62 -9.39
N ASP A 117 2.06 14.30 -10.33
CA ASP A 117 2.28 14.20 -11.76
C ASP A 117 3.54 15.01 -12.14
N ASP A 118 4.65 14.30 -12.40
CA ASP A 118 5.82 14.78 -13.16
C ASP A 118 6.68 15.92 -12.57
N ILE A 119 7.88 15.58 -12.09
CA ILE A 119 9.01 16.53 -11.95
C ILE A 119 10.35 15.81 -12.18
N GLY A 120 10.80 15.70 -13.44
CA GLY A 120 12.21 15.43 -13.79
C GLY A 120 12.81 14.05 -13.44
N ASP A 121 14.12 13.89 -13.69
CA ASP A 121 14.94 12.65 -13.58
C ASP A 121 15.14 12.12 -12.13
N GLY A 122 14.16 12.27 -11.24
CA GLY A 122 14.30 12.02 -9.80
C GLY A 122 13.26 11.06 -9.18
N LEU A 123 13.61 10.54 -8.00
CA LEU A 123 12.72 9.81 -7.09
C LEU A 123 11.48 10.66 -6.80
N LYS A 124 10.29 10.11 -7.00
CA LYS A 124 9.01 10.80 -6.78
C LYS A 124 8.52 10.57 -5.34
N PRO A 125 7.89 11.56 -4.68
CA PRO A 125 7.25 11.35 -3.39
C PRO A 125 6.14 10.31 -3.52
N LEU A 126 5.16 10.42 -4.42
CA LEU A 126 4.29 9.29 -4.77
C LEU A 126 3.81 9.43 -6.21
N ALA A 127 3.88 8.37 -7.01
CA ALA A 127 3.44 8.44 -8.40
C ALA A 127 1.91 8.59 -8.49
N ALA A 128 1.44 9.41 -9.42
CA ALA A 128 0.03 9.45 -9.76
C ALA A 128 -0.46 8.11 -10.29
N VAL A 129 -1.69 7.78 -9.92
CA VAL A 129 -2.32 6.50 -10.23
C VAL A 129 -3.60 6.74 -11.02
N THR A 130 -3.72 6.06 -12.16
CA THR A 130 -4.92 6.12 -13.00
C THR A 130 -5.97 5.09 -12.56
N GLU A 131 -7.22 5.26 -13.00
CA GLU A 131 -8.26 4.24 -12.80
C GLU A 131 -7.93 2.92 -13.51
N GLU A 132 -7.16 2.95 -14.60
CA GLU A 132 -6.71 1.74 -15.30
C GLU A 132 -5.71 0.94 -14.45
N ASP A 133 -4.79 1.65 -13.76
CA ASP A 133 -3.84 1.01 -12.84
C ASP A 133 -4.57 0.35 -11.66
N ILE A 134 -5.58 1.03 -11.11
CA ILE A 134 -6.40 0.50 -10.02
C ILE A 134 -7.21 -0.72 -10.50
N ALA A 135 -7.77 -0.68 -11.71
CA ALA A 135 -8.51 -1.81 -12.26
C ALA A 135 -7.60 -3.04 -12.42
N ARG A 136 -6.40 -2.86 -12.97
CA ARG A 136 -5.39 -3.92 -13.09
C ARG A 136 -4.96 -4.46 -11.72
N ALA A 137 -4.71 -3.57 -10.76
CA ALA A 137 -4.37 -3.95 -9.39
C ALA A 137 -5.51 -4.73 -8.71
N THR A 138 -6.77 -4.40 -9.01
CA THR A 138 -7.95 -5.13 -8.51
C THR A 138 -7.98 -6.56 -9.05
N GLU A 139 -7.71 -6.77 -10.34
CA GLU A 139 -7.64 -8.12 -10.93
C GLU A 139 -6.54 -8.97 -10.27
N VAL A 140 -5.37 -8.37 -10.04
CA VAL A 140 -4.25 -9.02 -9.33
C VAL A 140 -4.66 -9.35 -7.89
N LEU A 141 -5.21 -8.39 -7.17
CA LEU A 141 -5.65 -8.55 -5.78
C LEU A 141 -6.70 -9.65 -5.63
N ASP A 142 -7.68 -9.73 -6.53
CA ASP A 142 -8.70 -10.77 -6.52
C ASP A 142 -8.15 -12.16 -6.79
N ARG A 143 -7.10 -12.25 -7.62
CA ARG A 143 -6.40 -13.50 -7.90
C ARG A 143 -5.58 -13.98 -6.69
N ILE A 144 -4.77 -13.10 -6.10
CA ILE A 144 -3.81 -13.48 -5.05
C ILE A 144 -4.43 -13.49 -3.64
N CYS A 145 -5.51 -12.74 -3.44
CA CYS A 145 -6.27 -12.67 -2.22
C CYS A 145 -7.77 -12.84 -2.52
N PRO A 146 -8.19 -14.04 -2.97
CA PRO A 146 -9.58 -14.30 -3.30
C PRO A 146 -10.45 -14.18 -2.05
N ARG A 147 -11.64 -13.57 -2.20
CA ARG A 147 -12.66 -13.61 -1.16
C ARG A 147 -13.06 -15.06 -0.90
N GLY A 148 -13.19 -15.41 0.39
CA GLY A 148 -13.85 -16.65 0.75
C GLY A 148 -15.27 -16.70 0.14
N PRO A 149 -15.85 -17.90 -0.04
CA PRO A 149 -17.23 -17.99 -0.53
C PRO A 149 -18.13 -17.13 0.36
N GLU A 150 -18.95 -16.27 -0.26
CA GLU A 150 -19.98 -15.56 0.49
C GLU A 150 -20.80 -16.58 1.28
N PRO A 151 -21.18 -16.26 2.54
CA PRO A 151 -22.02 -17.16 3.31
C PRO A 151 -23.30 -17.42 2.53
N VAL A 152 -23.47 -18.66 2.05
CA VAL A 152 -24.69 -19.10 1.38
C VAL A 152 -25.81 -18.89 2.39
N THR A 153 -26.64 -17.87 2.16
CA THR A 153 -27.80 -17.62 3.00
C THR A 153 -28.78 -18.76 2.74
N ILE A 154 -28.74 -19.79 3.58
CA ILE A 154 -29.75 -20.84 3.57
C ILE A 154 -31.02 -20.20 4.12
N ALA A 155 -31.88 -19.75 3.22
CA ALA A 155 -33.23 -19.34 3.57
C ALA A 155 -33.98 -20.56 4.09
N PHE A 156 -34.10 -20.70 5.41
CA PHE A 156 -35.04 -21.63 6.02
C PHE A 156 -36.44 -21.19 5.62
N ARG A 157 -37.12 -22.01 4.82
CA ARG A 157 -38.56 -21.92 4.53
C ARG A 157 -39.34 -22.79 5.50
#